data_AF-A0A930DCP4-F1
#
_entry.id   AF-A0A930DCP4-F1
#
_cell.length_a   1.000
_cell.length_b   1.000
_cell.length_c   1.000
_cell.angle_alpha   90.00
_cell.angle_beta   90.00
_cell.angle_gamma   90.00
#
_symmetry.space_group_name_H-M   'P 1'
#
loop_
_entity.id
_entity.type
_entity.pdbx_description
1 polymer ?
#
loop_
_entity_poly.entity_id
_entity_poly.type
_entity_poly.pdbx_seq_one_letter_code
_entity_poly.pdbx_strand_id
1 'polypeptide(L)'
;MVNFKSNAKNYRDAESMAAAYLAAYFGDSEIEYPISPFKMLKDEGISFVIRNFSKLEGVYIPSQSENDIAIVGINSNRPITRQRFTAAHELCHHFRDADKQVACPIGKKNASEYFADAFASELLMPMDELKIKVNEYKDTNGNVNFDDILKIADYFGVSFESCVRRIAYKIHAVEGDIESKELTKRIRKYKPDIKRKELEMSYENLYSDLIDNYAEQLRFAPNEYAKYIFENTYIYNDSRMEGLDVSIEEASEIVTDLRNNLQNSRYCTEENEAYLSVAGHYLMYQDIFALPVKDSLNIYDSFKLNKDLFAYYPHPEFGGNPRQNNVVISGAKFEAVDYHDIFSELAKVDVDVRKFFEEKSYIKVSDYIKHVIRVHHRITVIHPFPEGNGRTSRAFMNVQLVRSGLTPIYIKVEEKKNYIAALEKADVEKNYADLYECIFRVMLRSHVELSINP
;
A
#
# COMPACT_ATOMS: atom_id res chain seq x y z
N MET A 1 25.36 -17.16 -8.72
CA MET A 1 24.53 -17.92 -7.75
C MET A 1 25.16 -19.18 -7.13
N VAL A 2 25.42 -20.28 -7.86
CA VAL A 2 25.71 -21.61 -7.27
C VAL A 2 26.91 -21.60 -6.30
N ASN A 3 28.01 -20.94 -6.68
CA ASN A 3 29.22 -20.85 -5.86
C ASN A 3 29.01 -20.04 -4.55
N PHE A 4 28.16 -19.02 -4.57
CA PHE A 4 27.81 -18.28 -3.36
C PHE A 4 27.02 -19.18 -2.39
N LYS A 5 25.96 -19.84 -2.89
CA LYS A 5 25.08 -20.66 -2.04
C LYS A 5 25.82 -21.78 -1.33
N SER A 6 26.75 -22.46 -2.01
CA SER A 6 27.58 -23.53 -1.40
C SER A 6 28.51 -23.01 -0.29
N ASN A 7 28.86 -21.73 -0.32
CA ASN A 7 29.81 -21.11 0.62
C ASN A 7 29.15 -20.19 1.66
N ALA A 8 27.84 -19.92 1.55
CA ALA A 8 27.13 -18.94 2.39
C ALA A 8 27.30 -19.21 3.90
N LYS A 9 27.29 -20.48 4.33
CA LYS A 9 27.49 -20.87 5.74
C LYS A 9 28.90 -20.61 6.26
N ASN A 10 29.89 -20.47 5.38
CA ASN A 10 31.31 -20.35 5.72
C ASN A 10 31.76 -18.89 5.95
N TYR A 11 30.95 -17.90 5.58
CA TYR A 11 31.26 -16.50 5.86
C TYR A 11 31.24 -16.23 7.37
N ARG A 12 32.30 -15.57 7.87
CA ARG A 12 32.47 -15.24 9.29
C ARG A 12 31.95 -13.85 9.63
N ASP A 13 31.89 -12.96 8.66
CA ASP A 13 31.35 -11.61 8.76
C ASP A 13 30.23 -11.38 7.74
N ALA A 14 29.25 -10.58 8.12
CA ALA A 14 28.04 -10.35 7.34
C ALA A 14 28.27 -9.41 6.14
N GLU A 15 29.25 -8.50 6.25
CA GLU A 15 29.61 -7.55 5.21
C GLU A 15 30.15 -8.27 3.98
N SER A 16 31.13 -9.16 4.15
CA SER A 16 31.68 -9.97 3.05
C SER A 16 30.63 -10.87 2.43
N MET A 17 29.70 -11.41 3.23
CA MET A 17 28.61 -12.23 2.72
C MET A 17 27.62 -11.42 1.88
N ALA A 18 27.22 -10.23 2.34
CA ALA A 18 26.31 -9.35 1.60
C ALA A 18 26.95 -8.87 0.29
N ALA A 19 28.23 -8.45 0.32
CA ALA A 19 28.97 -8.04 -0.88
C ALA A 19 29.09 -9.21 -1.88
N ALA A 20 29.42 -10.41 -1.41
CA ALA A 20 29.50 -11.59 -2.26
C ALA A 20 28.14 -11.98 -2.86
N TYR A 21 27.05 -11.81 -2.10
CA TYR A 21 25.71 -12.04 -2.62
C TYR A 21 25.35 -11.03 -3.71
N LEU A 22 25.54 -9.73 -3.47
CA LEU A 22 25.27 -8.68 -4.44
C LEU A 22 26.06 -8.90 -5.73
N ALA A 23 27.37 -9.18 -5.63
CA ALA A 23 28.20 -9.51 -6.79
C ALA A 23 27.70 -10.76 -7.54
N ALA A 24 27.25 -11.78 -6.81
CA ALA A 24 26.73 -13.00 -7.42
C ALA A 24 25.33 -12.85 -8.04
N TYR A 25 24.52 -11.91 -7.54
CA TYR A 25 23.15 -11.65 -7.96
C TYR A 25 23.09 -10.71 -9.18
N PHE A 26 23.83 -9.60 -9.13
CA PHE A 26 23.85 -8.61 -10.22
C PHE A 26 24.90 -8.93 -11.31
N GLY A 27 25.90 -9.75 -10.99
CA GLY A 27 27.00 -10.05 -11.90
C GLY A 27 27.77 -8.78 -12.28
N ASP A 28 27.95 -8.55 -13.58
CA ASP A 28 28.59 -7.35 -14.12
C ASP A 28 27.63 -6.16 -14.30
N SER A 29 26.36 -6.30 -13.91
CA SER A 29 25.35 -5.25 -14.06
C SER A 29 25.53 -4.16 -12.99
N GLU A 30 25.22 -2.92 -13.35
CA GLU A 30 25.16 -1.82 -12.38
C GLU A 30 24.01 -2.06 -11.37
N ILE A 31 24.28 -1.78 -10.09
CA ILE A 31 23.28 -1.95 -9.03
C ILE A 31 22.44 -0.69 -8.96
N GLU A 32 21.15 -0.82 -9.30
CA GLU A 32 20.17 0.25 -9.10
C GLU A 32 19.65 0.24 -7.66
N TYR A 33 19.71 1.39 -7.00
CA TYR A 33 19.14 1.60 -5.67
C TYR A 33 17.79 2.34 -5.78
N PRO A 34 16.82 2.02 -4.91
CA PRO A 34 16.92 1.09 -3.79
C PRO A 34 16.75 -0.37 -4.24
N ILE A 35 17.66 -1.27 -3.83
CA ILE A 35 17.60 -2.70 -4.21
C ILE A 35 16.31 -3.37 -3.70
N SER A 36 15.79 -4.38 -4.39
CA SER A 36 14.55 -5.04 -3.98
C SER A 36 14.79 -6.34 -3.19
N PRO A 37 14.67 -6.35 -1.85
CA PRO A 37 14.75 -7.59 -1.08
C PRO A 37 13.54 -8.50 -1.36
N PHE A 38 12.39 -7.96 -1.75
CA PHE A 38 11.21 -8.77 -2.11
C PHE A 38 11.44 -9.53 -3.42
N LYS A 39 12.06 -8.89 -4.41
CA LYS A 39 12.48 -9.56 -5.64
C LYS A 39 13.55 -10.60 -5.37
N MET A 40 14.52 -10.30 -4.52
CA MET A 40 15.55 -11.27 -4.13
C MET A 40 14.93 -12.51 -3.48
N LEU A 41 13.96 -12.36 -2.57
CA LEU A 41 13.23 -13.51 -2.02
C LEU A 41 12.59 -14.36 -3.13
N LYS A 42 11.89 -13.72 -4.08
CA LYS A 42 11.22 -14.41 -5.20
C LYS A 42 12.22 -15.13 -6.13
N ASP A 43 13.29 -14.45 -6.52
CA ASP A 43 14.33 -14.99 -7.41
C ASP A 43 15.10 -16.14 -6.74
N GLU A 44 15.13 -16.18 -5.40
CA GLU A 44 15.68 -17.30 -4.60
C GLU A 44 14.67 -18.45 -4.37
N GLY A 45 13.44 -18.34 -4.89
CA GLY A 45 12.40 -19.36 -4.73
C GLY A 45 11.72 -19.34 -3.37
N ILE A 46 11.80 -18.23 -2.63
CA ILE A 46 11.19 -18.05 -1.31
C ILE A 46 9.85 -17.33 -1.52
N SER A 47 8.75 -17.99 -1.15
CA SER A 47 7.44 -17.31 -1.07
C SER A 47 7.42 -16.41 0.16
N PHE A 48 6.80 -15.24 0.09
CA PHE A 48 6.56 -14.42 1.27
C PHE A 48 5.10 -14.02 1.39
N VAL A 49 4.68 -13.81 2.63
CA VAL A 49 3.31 -13.44 3.02
C VAL A 49 3.34 -12.19 3.89
N ILE A 50 2.47 -11.24 3.58
CA ILE A 50 2.25 -10.06 4.43
C ILE A 50 1.12 -10.40 5.40
N ARG A 51 1.34 -10.26 6.70
CA ARG A 51 0.36 -10.60 7.76
C ARG A 51 0.48 -9.71 8.99
N ASN A 52 -0.60 -9.63 9.78
CA ASN A 52 -0.58 -8.99 11.08
C ASN A 52 0.02 -9.93 12.14
N PHE A 53 1.19 -9.59 12.67
CA PHE A 53 1.77 -10.30 13.82
C PHE A 53 1.73 -9.43 15.08
N SER A 54 1.26 -9.98 16.20
CA SER A 54 1.17 -9.26 17.48
C SER A 54 2.50 -9.18 18.23
N LYS A 55 3.40 -10.17 18.06
CA LYS A 55 4.66 -10.30 18.80
C LYS A 55 5.88 -10.66 17.95
N LEU A 56 5.75 -10.65 16.61
CA LEU A 56 6.80 -11.05 15.68
C LEU A 56 7.05 -9.92 14.67
N GLU A 57 8.30 -9.77 14.25
CA GLU A 57 8.68 -8.84 13.17
C GLU A 57 8.56 -9.50 11.80
N GLY A 58 9.00 -10.76 11.74
CA GLY A 58 8.80 -11.68 10.65
C GLY A 58 8.90 -13.12 11.14
N VAL A 59 8.70 -14.07 10.23
CA VAL A 59 8.86 -15.50 10.50
C VAL A 59 9.49 -16.14 9.27
N TYR A 60 10.54 -16.93 9.43
CA TYR A 60 11.04 -17.78 8.37
C TYR A 60 10.70 -19.25 8.62
N ILE A 61 10.08 -19.88 7.62
CA ILE A 61 9.74 -21.29 7.62
C ILE A 61 10.55 -21.95 6.50
N PRO A 62 11.58 -22.76 6.82
CA PRO A 62 12.37 -23.46 5.82
C PRO A 62 11.56 -24.56 5.13
N SER A 63 11.98 -24.92 3.93
CA SER A 63 11.54 -26.14 3.24
C SER A 63 12.02 -27.39 4.01
N GLN A 64 11.15 -28.39 4.22
CA GLN A 64 11.48 -29.62 4.94
C GLN A 64 11.71 -30.83 4.00
N SER A 65 11.41 -30.69 2.71
CA SER A 65 11.57 -31.72 1.68
C SER A 65 11.71 -31.08 0.29
N GLU A 66 12.16 -31.84 -0.71
CA GLU A 66 12.29 -31.33 -2.10
C GLU A 66 10.96 -30.81 -2.69
N ASN A 67 9.82 -31.20 -2.11
CA ASN A 67 8.49 -30.73 -2.51
C ASN A 67 7.98 -29.52 -1.71
N ASP A 68 8.70 -29.10 -0.66
CA ASP A 68 8.29 -27.98 0.20
C ASP A 68 8.92 -26.67 -0.27
N ILE A 69 8.17 -25.57 -0.12
CA ILE A 69 8.65 -24.21 -0.38
C ILE A 69 9.01 -23.51 0.92
N ALA A 70 10.07 -22.69 0.89
CA ALA A 70 10.39 -21.81 2.00
C ALA A 70 9.41 -20.62 2.04
N ILE A 71 8.99 -20.21 3.25
CA ILE A 71 8.02 -19.13 3.44
C ILE A 71 8.56 -18.07 4.40
N VAL A 72 8.45 -16.80 4.01
CA VAL A 72 8.75 -15.63 4.85
C VAL A 72 7.47 -14.88 5.22
N GLY A 73 7.15 -14.77 6.50
CA GLY A 73 6.11 -13.88 7.01
C GLY A 73 6.68 -12.50 7.32
N ILE A 74 6.03 -11.43 6.87
CA ILE A 74 6.42 -10.04 7.14
C ILE A 74 5.26 -9.28 7.76
N ASN A 75 5.53 -8.52 8.82
CA ASN A 75 4.50 -7.80 9.55
C ASN A 75 3.98 -6.55 8.78
N SER A 76 2.71 -6.56 8.38
CA SER A 76 2.04 -5.44 7.68
C SER A 76 1.99 -4.14 8.48
N ASN A 77 2.04 -4.21 9.82
CA ASN A 77 1.94 -3.02 10.67
C ASN A 77 3.25 -2.23 10.75
N ARG A 78 4.33 -2.73 10.14
CA ARG A 78 5.63 -2.05 10.13
C ARG A 78 5.75 -1.13 8.91
N PRO A 79 6.49 -0.01 9.00
CA PRO A 79 6.81 0.81 7.85
C PRO A 79 7.52 0.00 6.75
N ILE A 80 7.34 0.40 5.49
CA ILE A 80 7.92 -0.31 4.32
C ILE A 80 9.44 -0.51 4.42
N THR A 81 10.17 0.48 4.96
CA THR A 81 11.62 0.36 5.18
C THR A 81 11.97 -0.75 6.17
N ARG A 82 11.12 -1.00 7.19
CA ARG A 82 11.29 -2.12 8.13
C ARG A 82 10.81 -3.45 7.53
N GLN A 83 9.77 -3.45 6.69
CA GLN A 83 9.36 -4.65 5.95
C GLN A 83 10.48 -5.12 5.01
N ARG A 84 11.12 -4.19 4.28
CA ARG A 84 12.30 -4.44 3.44
C ARG A 84 13.48 -5.00 4.23
N PHE A 85 13.77 -4.39 5.39
CA PHE A 85 14.79 -4.92 6.31
C PHE A 85 14.47 -6.35 6.76
N THR A 86 13.21 -6.63 7.10
CA THR A 86 12.77 -7.97 7.50
C THR A 86 12.96 -8.96 6.34
N ALA A 87 12.55 -8.62 5.12
CA ALA A 87 12.79 -9.45 3.94
C ALA A 87 14.29 -9.78 3.74
N ALA A 88 15.17 -8.78 3.86
CA ALA A 88 16.61 -8.98 3.77
C ALA A 88 17.20 -9.81 4.94
N HIS A 89 16.66 -9.64 6.14
CA HIS A 89 17.04 -10.41 7.33
C HIS A 89 16.67 -11.89 7.16
N GLU A 90 15.44 -12.19 6.75
CA GLU A 90 14.99 -13.57 6.56
C GLU A 90 15.68 -14.24 5.35
N LEU A 91 16.07 -13.47 4.34
CA LEU A 91 16.93 -13.94 3.26
C LEU A 91 18.29 -14.45 3.79
N CYS A 92 18.85 -13.81 4.82
CA CYS A 92 20.06 -14.32 5.48
C CYS A 92 19.83 -15.68 6.13
N HIS A 93 18.70 -15.84 6.84
CA HIS A 93 18.33 -17.11 7.45
C HIS A 93 18.10 -18.20 6.41
N HIS A 94 17.55 -17.86 5.25
CA HIS A 94 17.47 -18.80 4.14
C HIS A 94 18.86 -19.32 3.73
N PHE A 95 19.86 -18.46 3.61
CA PHE A 95 21.21 -18.89 3.22
C PHE A 95 21.97 -19.65 4.31
N ARG A 96 21.75 -19.35 5.59
CA ARG A 96 22.56 -19.89 6.69
C ARG A 96 21.88 -20.96 7.52
N ASP A 97 20.57 -20.85 7.69
CA ASP A 97 19.76 -21.63 8.61
C ASP A 97 18.70 -22.46 7.88
N ALA A 98 18.88 -22.76 6.58
CA ALA A 98 17.97 -23.62 5.80
C ALA A 98 17.61 -24.95 6.48
N ASP A 99 18.48 -25.47 7.35
CA ASP A 99 18.27 -26.75 8.06
C ASP A 99 17.58 -26.59 9.43
N LYS A 100 17.19 -25.37 9.82
CA LYS A 100 16.62 -25.05 11.13
C LYS A 100 15.33 -24.24 10.98
N GLN A 101 14.28 -24.63 11.70
CA GLN A 101 13.07 -23.82 11.79
C GLN A 101 13.35 -22.60 12.68
N VAL A 102 13.43 -21.40 12.08
CA VAL A 102 13.76 -20.15 12.79
C VAL A 102 12.54 -19.24 12.84
N ALA A 103 11.85 -19.24 13.97
CA ALA A 103 10.90 -18.18 14.29
C ALA A 103 11.67 -17.05 15.01
N CYS A 104 11.50 -15.80 14.57
CA CYS A 104 12.12 -14.61 15.17
C CYS A 104 11.15 -13.94 16.18
N PRO A 105 11.19 -14.30 17.49
CA PRO A 105 10.46 -13.58 18.51
C PRO A 105 11.09 -12.21 18.78
N ILE A 106 10.26 -11.18 18.94
CA ILE A 106 10.70 -9.86 19.37
C ILE A 106 11.58 -9.98 20.64
N GLY A 107 12.86 -9.62 20.52
CA GLY A 107 13.76 -9.43 21.64
C GLY A 107 14.64 -10.61 22.08
N LYS A 108 14.62 -11.77 21.41
CA LYS A 108 15.66 -12.81 21.67
C LYS A 108 16.85 -12.60 20.75
N LYS A 109 18.00 -12.24 21.31
CA LYS A 109 19.23 -11.98 20.56
C LYS A 109 20.21 -13.13 20.72
N ASN A 110 20.37 -13.95 19.69
CA ASN A 110 21.45 -14.93 19.59
C ASN A 110 22.44 -14.50 18.49
N ALA A 111 23.56 -15.21 18.36
CA ALA A 111 24.59 -14.85 17.38
C ALA A 111 24.10 -14.89 15.91
N SER A 112 23.12 -15.75 15.59
CA SER A 112 22.53 -15.82 14.24
C SER A 112 21.72 -14.56 13.93
N GLU A 113 20.86 -14.13 14.86
CA GLU A 113 20.05 -12.90 14.72
C GLU A 113 20.92 -11.65 14.52
N TYR A 114 22.01 -11.52 15.30
CA TYR A 114 22.95 -10.41 15.11
C TYR A 114 23.64 -10.42 13.75
N PHE A 115 23.93 -11.62 13.24
CA PHE A 115 24.52 -11.75 11.91
C PHE A 115 23.49 -11.42 10.82
N ALA A 116 22.25 -11.88 10.94
CA ALA A 116 21.18 -11.57 10.00
C ALA A 116 20.85 -10.07 9.97
N ASP A 117 20.82 -9.41 11.13
CA ASP A 117 20.68 -7.94 11.23
C ASP A 117 21.82 -7.20 10.52
N ALA A 118 23.07 -7.66 10.73
CA ALA A 118 24.24 -7.09 10.08
C ALA A 118 24.19 -7.33 8.56
N PHE A 119 23.82 -8.53 8.11
CA PHE A 119 23.68 -8.87 6.70
C PHE A 119 22.62 -8.00 6.04
N ALA A 120 21.44 -7.88 6.63
CA ALA A 120 20.36 -7.05 6.10
C ALA A 120 20.77 -5.57 5.99
N SER A 121 21.52 -5.08 6.97
CA SER A 121 22.07 -3.72 6.95
C SER A 121 23.05 -3.52 5.79
N GLU A 122 24.01 -4.44 5.64
CA GLU A 122 25.05 -4.39 4.60
C GLU A 122 24.46 -4.64 3.20
N LEU A 123 23.45 -5.49 3.08
CA LEU A 123 22.77 -5.76 1.82
C LEU A 123 22.03 -4.50 1.32
N LEU A 124 21.17 -3.90 2.16
CA LEU A 124 20.30 -2.79 1.75
C LEU A 124 21.02 -1.45 1.61
N MET A 125 22.16 -1.29 2.27
CA MET A 125 22.95 -0.07 2.23
C MET A 125 24.43 -0.43 2.25
N PRO A 126 25.04 -0.90 1.16
CA PRO A 126 26.45 -1.32 1.17
C PRO A 126 27.40 -0.17 1.58
N MET A 127 28.43 -0.50 2.36
CA MET A 127 29.31 0.52 2.94
C MET A 127 30.03 1.37 1.89
N ASP A 128 30.46 0.77 0.78
CA ASP A 128 31.20 1.48 -0.27
C ASP A 128 30.31 2.49 -1.02
N GLU A 129 29.09 2.09 -1.38
CA GLU A 129 28.10 2.99 -1.97
C GLU A 129 27.68 4.10 -0.99
N LEU A 130 27.50 3.76 0.30
CA LEU A 130 27.16 4.75 1.33
C LEU A 130 28.26 5.81 1.46
N LYS A 131 29.54 5.44 1.38
CA LYS A 131 30.64 6.42 1.40
C LYS A 131 30.60 7.35 0.20
N ILE A 132 30.27 6.83 -1.00
CA ILE A 132 30.10 7.64 -2.21
C ILE A 132 29.01 8.68 -1.99
N LYS A 133 27.81 8.24 -1.58
CA LYS A 133 26.68 9.14 -1.32
C LYS A 133 26.95 10.14 -0.21
N VAL A 134 27.58 9.73 0.89
CA VAL A 134 27.97 10.66 1.95
C VAL A 134 28.93 11.73 1.43
N ASN A 135 29.90 11.37 0.58
CA ASN A 135 30.85 12.34 0.02
C ASN A 135 30.19 13.37 -0.93
N GLU A 136 29.10 13.00 -1.61
CA GLU A 136 28.33 13.94 -2.46
C GLU A 136 27.68 15.09 -1.65
N TYR A 137 27.37 14.86 -0.37
CA TYR A 137 26.66 15.81 0.50
C TYR A 137 27.51 16.41 1.63
N LYS A 138 28.83 16.15 1.66
CA LYS A 138 29.70 16.72 2.69
C LYS A 138 29.81 18.24 2.58
N ASP A 139 29.66 18.90 3.71
CA ASP A 139 29.97 20.32 3.86
C ASP A 139 31.49 20.56 3.91
N THR A 140 31.90 21.83 4.02
CA THR A 140 33.31 22.21 4.13
C THR A 140 34.03 21.63 5.35
N ASN A 141 33.28 21.18 6.37
CA ASN A 141 33.79 20.56 7.58
C ASN A 141 33.82 19.02 7.49
N GLY A 142 33.42 18.46 6.35
CA GLY A 142 33.33 17.01 6.12
C GLY A 142 32.11 16.34 6.77
N ASN A 143 31.11 17.12 7.20
CA ASN A 143 29.89 16.64 7.83
C ASN A 143 28.69 16.68 6.88
N VAL A 144 27.67 15.88 7.16
CA VAL A 144 26.39 15.81 6.46
C VAL A 144 25.27 16.13 7.45
N ASN A 145 24.36 17.00 7.03
CA ASN A 145 23.20 17.39 7.83
C ASN A 145 22.05 16.36 7.75
N PHE A 146 21.04 16.52 8.59
CA PHE A 146 19.93 15.55 8.65
C PHE A 146 19.05 15.53 7.39
N ASP A 147 18.86 16.66 6.70
CA ASP A 147 18.06 16.70 5.45
C ASP A 147 18.76 15.92 4.33
N ASP A 148 20.08 16.02 4.23
CA ASP A 148 20.85 15.27 3.25
C ASP A 148 20.98 13.79 3.64
N ILE A 149 21.12 13.46 4.93
CA ILE A 149 21.03 12.06 5.40
C ILE A 149 19.65 11.47 5.09
N LEU A 150 18.58 12.26 5.15
CA LEU A 150 17.24 11.80 4.79
C LEU A 150 17.14 11.44 3.29
N LYS A 151 17.77 12.23 2.41
CA LYS A 151 17.89 11.92 0.98
C LYS A 151 18.71 10.65 0.74
N ILE A 152 19.83 10.49 1.45
CA ILE A 152 20.65 9.27 1.38
C ILE A 152 19.84 8.04 1.84
N ALA A 153 19.09 8.16 2.94
CA ALA A 153 18.25 7.07 3.43
C ALA A 153 17.18 6.66 2.41
N ASP A 154 16.62 7.63 1.70
CA ASP A 154 15.64 7.41 0.63
C ASP A 154 16.23 6.73 -0.60
N TYR A 155 17.42 7.15 -1.02
CA TYR A 155 18.19 6.51 -2.10
C TYR A 155 18.35 5.00 -1.86
N PHE A 156 18.70 4.59 -0.64
CA PHE A 156 18.82 3.18 -0.27
C PHE A 156 17.47 2.51 0.06
N GLY A 157 16.41 3.28 0.28
CA GLY A 157 15.10 2.78 0.71
C GLY A 157 15.15 2.16 2.12
N VAL A 158 15.94 2.76 3.02
CA VAL A 158 16.13 2.33 4.42
C VAL A 158 15.58 3.36 5.40
N SER A 159 15.49 3.00 6.68
CA SER A 159 15.02 3.96 7.70
C SER A 159 16.02 5.09 7.92
N PHE A 160 15.52 6.31 8.13
CA PHE A 160 16.35 7.48 8.46
C PHE A 160 17.26 7.21 9.66
N GLU A 161 16.71 6.65 10.74
CA GLU A 161 17.48 6.35 11.96
C GLU A 161 18.62 5.37 11.69
N SER A 162 18.38 4.31 10.91
CA SER A 162 19.42 3.35 10.52
C SER A 162 20.55 4.02 9.73
N CYS A 163 20.20 4.89 8.78
CA CYS A 163 21.16 5.64 7.98
C CYS A 163 22.00 6.59 8.84
N VAL A 164 21.35 7.41 9.68
CA VAL A 164 22.04 8.33 10.61
C VAL A 164 23.01 7.59 11.51
N ARG A 165 22.59 6.50 12.15
CA ARG A 165 23.45 5.74 13.07
C ARG A 165 24.65 5.14 12.36
N ARG A 166 24.48 4.69 11.12
CA ARG A 166 25.58 4.12 10.35
C ARG A 166 26.59 5.19 9.93
N ILE A 167 26.12 6.33 9.43
CA ILE A 167 27.01 7.45 9.09
C ILE A 167 27.72 7.96 10.35
N ALA A 168 27.03 8.07 11.49
CA ALA A 168 27.61 8.57 12.74
C ALA A 168 28.73 7.67 13.28
N TYR A 169 28.54 6.35 13.29
CA TYR A 169 29.44 5.41 13.98
C TYR A 169 30.40 4.64 13.07
N LYS A 170 30.18 4.64 11.75
CA LYS A 170 31.08 3.96 10.80
C LYS A 170 31.84 4.93 9.90
N ILE A 171 31.23 6.06 9.54
CA ILE A 171 31.84 7.06 8.64
C ILE A 171 32.31 8.30 9.42
N HIS A 172 31.69 8.57 10.57
CA HIS A 172 31.98 9.71 11.43
C HIS A 172 31.80 11.07 10.73
N ALA A 173 30.72 11.20 9.96
CA ALA A 173 30.42 12.38 9.13
C ALA A 173 29.05 13.00 9.42
N VAL A 174 28.44 12.75 10.58
CA VAL A 174 27.17 13.39 10.95
C VAL A 174 27.45 14.72 11.65
N GLU A 175 26.79 15.79 11.24
CA GLU A 175 26.94 17.09 11.89
C GLU A 175 26.54 17.04 13.39
N GLY A 176 27.14 17.89 14.22
CA GLY A 176 26.76 18.06 15.63
C GLY A 176 27.09 16.89 16.56
N ASP A 177 26.40 16.80 17.70
CA ASP A 177 26.68 15.79 18.73
C ASP A 177 26.18 14.39 18.31
N ILE A 178 27.11 13.43 18.24
CA ILE A 178 26.89 12.03 17.88
C ILE A 178 26.88 11.09 19.09
N GLU A 179 26.99 11.60 20.31
CA GLU A 179 26.79 10.82 21.54
C GLU A 179 25.42 10.15 21.49
N SER A 180 25.36 8.88 21.87
CA SER A 180 24.19 8.01 21.62
C SER A 180 22.87 8.56 22.17
N LYS A 181 22.86 9.10 23.38
CA LYS A 181 21.64 9.67 23.98
C LYS A 181 21.27 10.97 23.27
N GLU A 182 22.23 11.83 22.99
CA GLU A 182 21.95 13.11 22.33
C GLU A 182 21.51 12.94 20.87
N LEU A 183 22.20 12.09 20.10
CA LEU A 183 21.83 11.75 18.74
C LEU A 183 20.39 11.20 18.67
N THR A 184 20.00 10.35 19.62
CA THR A 184 18.63 9.82 19.71
C THR A 184 17.59 10.93 19.95
N LYS A 185 17.90 11.92 20.79
CA LYS A 185 17.02 13.09 20.99
C LYS A 185 16.91 13.93 19.72
N ARG A 186 18.04 14.18 19.05
CA ARG A 186 18.09 14.94 17.79
C ARG A 186 17.24 14.28 16.71
N ILE A 187 17.38 12.97 16.51
CA ILE A 187 16.57 12.18 15.55
C ILE A 187 15.08 12.32 15.86
N ARG A 188 14.67 12.19 17.14
CA ARG A 188 13.27 12.35 17.53
C ARG A 188 12.72 13.76 17.28
N LYS A 189 13.54 14.79 17.55
CA LYS A 189 13.16 16.20 17.34
C LYS A 189 13.02 16.54 15.86
N TYR A 190 13.80 15.89 15.00
CA TYR A 190 13.81 16.11 13.55
C TYR A 190 12.50 15.70 12.87
N LYS A 191 11.82 14.65 13.37
CA LYS A 191 10.54 14.13 12.83
C LYS A 191 10.63 13.80 11.33
N PRO A 192 11.37 12.73 10.94
CA PRO A 192 11.68 12.43 9.55
C PRO A 192 10.44 12.28 8.66
N ASP A 193 9.34 11.69 9.14
CA ASP A 193 8.13 11.52 8.32
C ASP A 193 7.46 12.84 7.94
N ILE A 194 7.56 13.87 8.78
CA ILE A 194 7.08 15.22 8.45
C ILE A 194 8.03 15.86 7.43
N LYS A 195 9.34 15.75 7.67
CA LYS A 195 10.37 16.30 6.78
C LYS A 195 10.36 15.70 5.39
N ARG A 196 10.10 14.40 5.26
CA ARG A 196 9.90 13.73 3.97
C ARG A 196 8.79 14.39 3.14
N LYS A 197 7.66 14.71 3.77
CA LYS A 197 6.55 15.39 3.10
C LYS A 197 6.91 16.82 2.69
N GLU A 198 7.63 17.55 3.54
CA GLU A 198 8.14 18.89 3.22
C GLU A 198 9.12 18.90 2.03
N LEU A 199 9.85 17.79 1.84
CA LEU A 199 10.78 17.58 0.73
C LEU A 199 10.14 16.87 -0.47
N GLU A 200 8.81 16.72 -0.48
CA GLU A 200 8.04 16.05 -1.55
C GLU A 200 8.44 14.58 -1.81
N MET A 201 8.98 13.91 -0.79
CA MET A 201 9.44 12.52 -0.86
C MET A 201 8.30 11.56 -0.50
N SER A 202 8.13 10.50 -1.29
CA SER A 202 7.19 9.41 -1.03
C SER A 202 7.88 8.05 -1.07
N TYR A 203 7.22 7.03 -0.51
CA TYR A 203 7.62 5.64 -0.64
C TYR A 203 6.88 4.91 -1.78
N GLU A 204 6.28 5.62 -2.73
CA GLU A 204 5.55 5.02 -3.86
C GLU A 204 6.34 3.89 -4.53
N ASN A 205 7.62 4.12 -4.83
CA ASN A 205 8.46 3.13 -5.52
C ASN A 205 8.73 1.90 -4.66
N LEU A 206 8.92 2.06 -3.35
CA LEU A 206 9.12 0.94 -2.43
C LEU A 206 7.85 0.08 -2.30
N TYR A 207 6.68 0.72 -2.29
CA TYR A 207 5.41 -0.01 -2.29
C TYR A 207 5.10 -0.63 -3.66
N SER A 208 5.43 0.04 -4.77
CA SER A 208 5.28 -0.53 -6.12
C SER A 208 6.09 -1.82 -6.26
N ASP A 209 7.35 -1.78 -5.81
CA ASP A 209 8.23 -2.95 -5.74
C ASP A 209 7.64 -4.09 -4.88
N LEU A 210 7.11 -3.78 -3.70
CA LEU A 210 6.42 -4.77 -2.86
C LEU A 210 5.20 -5.36 -3.58
N ILE A 211 4.33 -4.54 -4.15
CA ILE A 211 3.10 -4.96 -4.84
C ILE A 211 3.43 -5.89 -6.01
N ASP A 212 4.42 -5.54 -6.84
CA ASP A 212 4.78 -6.33 -8.01
C ASP A 212 5.37 -7.70 -7.63
N ASN A 213 6.15 -7.76 -6.54
CA ASN A 213 6.70 -9.02 -6.04
C ASN A 213 5.70 -9.82 -5.18
N TYR A 214 4.60 -9.20 -4.72
CA TYR A 214 3.52 -9.81 -3.93
C TYR A 214 2.24 -10.05 -4.75
N ALA A 215 2.30 -9.83 -6.07
CA ALA A 215 1.16 -9.86 -6.99
C ALA A 215 0.37 -11.17 -6.97
N GLU A 216 1.04 -12.31 -6.81
CA GLU A 216 0.40 -13.63 -6.80
C GLU A 216 -0.45 -13.82 -5.53
N GLN A 217 0.06 -13.37 -4.38
CA GLN A 217 -0.64 -13.45 -3.10
C GLN A 217 -1.75 -12.40 -3.00
N LEU A 218 -1.64 -11.26 -3.71
CA LEU A 218 -2.68 -10.22 -3.78
C LEU A 218 -3.93 -10.64 -4.57
N ARG A 219 -3.86 -11.75 -5.30
CA ARG A 219 -4.99 -12.26 -6.09
C ARG A 219 -6.19 -12.51 -5.19
N PHE A 220 -7.35 -12.12 -5.69
CA PHE A 220 -8.60 -12.13 -4.96
C PHE A 220 -9.71 -12.72 -5.82
N ALA A 221 -10.54 -13.55 -5.19
CA ALA A 221 -11.81 -14.00 -5.73
C ALA A 221 -12.90 -13.69 -4.69
N PRO A 222 -14.04 -13.11 -5.11
CA PRO A 222 -15.16 -12.87 -4.21
C PRO A 222 -15.59 -14.15 -3.49
N ASN A 223 -15.77 -14.05 -2.18
CA ASN A 223 -16.23 -15.12 -1.31
C ASN A 223 -17.06 -14.53 -0.16
N GLU A 224 -17.89 -15.35 0.47
CA GLU A 224 -18.83 -14.91 1.50
C GLU A 224 -18.13 -14.29 2.73
N TYR A 225 -16.97 -14.83 3.13
CA TYR A 225 -16.20 -14.29 4.25
C TYR A 225 -15.72 -12.86 3.96
N ALA A 226 -15.02 -12.67 2.84
CA ALA A 226 -14.54 -11.36 2.43
C ALA A 226 -15.69 -10.39 2.21
N LYS A 227 -16.79 -10.83 1.60
CA LYS A 227 -18.01 -10.03 1.41
C LYS A 227 -18.55 -9.53 2.76
N TYR A 228 -18.72 -10.42 3.74
CA TYR A 228 -19.22 -10.06 5.07
C TYR A 228 -18.31 -9.04 5.77
N ILE A 229 -17.00 -9.27 5.81
CA ILE A 229 -16.06 -8.35 6.46
C ILE A 229 -16.03 -7.00 5.72
N PHE A 230 -16.01 -7.03 4.39
CA PHE A 230 -15.96 -5.85 3.56
C PHE A 230 -17.22 -5.01 3.71
N GLU A 231 -18.42 -5.59 3.64
CA GLU A 231 -19.69 -4.86 3.79
C GLU A 231 -19.75 -4.13 5.14
N ASN A 232 -19.52 -4.85 6.25
CA ASN A 232 -19.59 -4.23 7.58
C ASN A 232 -18.53 -3.13 7.77
N THR A 233 -17.30 -3.38 7.31
CA THR A 233 -16.19 -2.44 7.56
C THR A 233 -16.19 -1.28 6.57
N TYR A 234 -16.37 -1.55 5.28
CA TYR A 234 -16.41 -0.52 4.25
C TYR A 234 -17.57 0.43 4.51
N ILE A 235 -18.81 -0.08 4.66
CA ILE A 235 -20.00 0.78 4.75
C ILE A 235 -19.89 1.70 5.96
N TYR A 236 -19.44 1.18 7.11
CA TYR A 236 -19.14 1.99 8.29
C TYR A 236 -18.13 3.11 7.99
N ASN A 237 -16.95 2.75 7.49
CA ASN A 237 -15.88 3.72 7.29
C ASN A 237 -16.24 4.77 6.24
N ASP A 238 -16.90 4.35 5.16
CA ASP A 238 -17.31 5.24 4.07
C ASP A 238 -18.40 6.21 4.53
N SER A 239 -19.40 5.72 5.27
CA SER A 239 -20.45 6.58 5.84
C SER A 239 -19.88 7.61 6.82
N ARG A 240 -18.94 7.19 7.67
CA ARG A 240 -18.20 8.10 8.56
C ARG A 240 -17.33 9.11 7.82
N MET A 241 -16.71 8.69 6.71
CA MET A 241 -15.94 9.61 5.86
C MET A 241 -16.84 10.73 5.30
N GLU A 242 -18.09 10.44 4.98
CA GLU A 242 -19.07 11.40 4.46
C GLU A 242 -19.81 12.18 5.56
N GLY A 243 -19.47 11.96 6.84
CA GLY A 243 -19.98 12.75 7.97
C GLY A 243 -21.21 12.17 8.69
N LEU A 244 -21.67 10.97 8.32
CA LEU A 244 -22.73 10.29 9.08
C LEU A 244 -22.24 9.96 10.50
N ASP A 245 -23.04 10.27 11.51
CA ASP A 245 -22.73 9.90 12.88
C ASP A 245 -23.31 8.53 13.21
N VAL A 246 -22.53 7.48 12.93
CA VAL A 246 -22.92 6.07 13.12
C VAL A 246 -21.77 5.28 13.75
N SER A 247 -22.06 4.43 14.71
CA SER A 247 -21.10 3.48 15.28
C SER A 247 -20.90 2.25 14.36
N ILE A 248 -19.84 1.47 14.59
CA ILE A 248 -19.63 0.25 13.81
C ILE A 248 -20.69 -0.81 14.15
N GLU A 249 -21.17 -0.82 15.39
CA GLU A 249 -22.26 -1.67 15.86
C GLU A 249 -23.57 -1.34 15.16
N GLU A 250 -23.95 -0.06 15.08
CA GLU A 250 -25.15 0.39 14.37
C GLU A 250 -25.07 0.09 12.87
N ALA A 251 -23.94 0.39 12.22
CA ALA A 251 -23.74 0.07 10.81
C ALA A 251 -23.86 -1.45 10.55
N SER A 252 -23.29 -2.28 11.43
CA SER A 252 -23.38 -3.74 11.33
C SER A 252 -24.79 -4.27 11.56
N GLU A 253 -25.56 -3.66 12.47
CA GLU A 253 -26.99 -3.97 12.68
C GLU A 253 -27.80 -3.69 11.41
N ILE A 254 -27.62 -2.51 10.81
CA ILE A 254 -28.31 -2.11 9.59
C ILE A 254 -27.97 -3.07 8.44
N VAL A 255 -26.69 -3.36 8.24
CA VAL A 255 -26.24 -4.32 7.21
C VAL A 255 -26.82 -5.72 7.43
N THR A 256 -26.92 -6.15 8.69
CA THR A 256 -27.53 -7.44 9.03
C THR A 256 -29.03 -7.47 8.72
N ASP A 257 -29.75 -6.40 9.05
CA ASP A 257 -31.17 -6.27 8.72
C ASP A 257 -31.40 -6.25 7.19
N LEU A 258 -30.59 -5.49 6.45
CA LEU A 258 -30.63 -5.43 4.99
C LEU A 258 -30.33 -6.79 4.35
N ARG A 259 -29.42 -7.57 4.92
CA ARG A 259 -29.12 -8.93 4.43
C ARG A 259 -30.31 -9.87 4.57
N ASN A 260 -31.07 -9.75 5.65
CA ASN A 260 -32.21 -10.63 5.94
C ASN A 260 -33.49 -10.18 5.23
N ASN A 261 -33.71 -8.87 5.11
CA ASN A 261 -34.99 -8.30 4.68
C ASN A 261 -34.92 -7.62 3.30
N LEU A 262 -33.72 -7.36 2.77
CA LEU A 262 -33.49 -6.67 1.50
C LEU A 262 -34.29 -5.36 1.44
N GLN A 263 -35.06 -5.13 0.37
CA GLN A 263 -35.90 -3.95 0.20
C GLN A 263 -37.01 -3.80 1.25
N ASN A 264 -37.33 -4.86 2.01
CA ASN A 264 -38.30 -4.81 3.11
C ASN A 264 -37.67 -4.41 4.45
N SER A 265 -36.38 -4.07 4.47
CA SER A 265 -35.69 -3.57 5.67
C SER A 265 -36.36 -2.30 6.20
N ARG A 266 -36.43 -2.17 7.52
CA ARG A 266 -36.92 -0.93 8.16
C ARG A 266 -36.02 0.27 7.84
N TYR A 267 -34.77 0.04 7.46
CA TYR A 267 -33.79 1.07 7.12
C TYR A 267 -33.87 1.53 5.66
N CYS A 268 -34.83 1.01 4.88
CA CYS A 268 -35.12 1.43 3.51
C CYS A 268 -36.34 2.40 3.45
N THR A 269 -36.71 3.02 4.57
CA THR A 269 -37.88 3.91 4.67
C THR A 269 -37.48 5.34 5.03
N GLU A 270 -38.33 6.32 4.70
CA GLU A 270 -38.12 7.74 5.03
C GLU A 270 -37.98 7.99 6.53
N GLU A 271 -38.60 7.16 7.38
CA GLU A 271 -38.46 7.24 8.84
C GLU A 271 -37.01 7.05 9.31
N ASN A 272 -36.18 6.39 8.49
CA ASN A 272 -34.76 6.14 8.74
C ASN A 272 -33.87 6.88 7.72
N GLU A 273 -34.27 8.08 7.28
CA GLU A 273 -33.57 8.87 6.25
C GLU A 273 -32.04 8.97 6.48
N ALA A 274 -31.62 9.14 7.74
CA ALA A 274 -30.21 9.23 8.13
C ALA A 274 -29.38 7.99 7.68
N TYR A 275 -30.01 6.83 7.57
CA TYR A 275 -29.37 5.55 7.28
C TYR A 275 -29.61 5.06 5.84
N LEU A 276 -30.37 5.78 5.01
CA LEU A 276 -30.61 5.39 3.62
C LEU A 276 -29.31 5.26 2.82
N SER A 277 -28.29 6.07 3.16
CA SER A 277 -26.95 5.96 2.59
C SER A 277 -26.28 4.61 2.86
N VAL A 278 -26.49 4.03 4.04
CA VAL A 278 -26.00 2.69 4.44
C VAL A 278 -26.68 1.61 3.59
N ALA A 279 -27.99 1.74 3.38
CA ALA A 279 -28.77 0.83 2.54
C ALA A 279 -28.37 0.89 1.07
N GLY A 280 -28.17 2.09 0.52
CA GLY A 280 -27.68 2.27 -0.85
C GLY A 280 -26.26 1.74 -1.04
N HIS A 281 -25.36 2.01 -0.08
CA HIS A 281 -24.04 1.41 -0.06
C HIS A 281 -24.09 -0.13 -0.09
N TYR A 282 -24.95 -0.74 0.73
CA TYR A 282 -25.13 -2.19 0.75
C TYR A 282 -25.51 -2.75 -0.64
N LEU A 283 -26.39 -2.06 -1.39
CA LEU A 283 -26.73 -2.45 -2.76
C LEU A 283 -25.55 -2.35 -3.72
N MET A 284 -24.77 -1.27 -3.68
CA MET A 284 -23.57 -1.12 -4.53
C MET A 284 -22.61 -2.30 -4.37
N TYR A 285 -22.44 -2.80 -3.13
CA TYR A 285 -21.52 -3.90 -2.85
C TYR A 285 -22.02 -5.27 -3.31
N GLN A 286 -23.34 -5.46 -3.43
CA GLN A 286 -23.87 -6.69 -4.03
C GLN A 286 -23.35 -6.88 -5.45
N ASP A 287 -23.30 -5.79 -6.23
CA ASP A 287 -22.80 -5.80 -7.61
C ASP A 287 -21.26 -5.99 -7.67
N ILE A 288 -20.51 -5.46 -6.69
CA ILE A 288 -19.04 -5.61 -6.63
C ILE A 288 -18.64 -7.07 -6.36
N PHE A 289 -19.37 -7.76 -5.49
CA PHE A 289 -19.08 -9.15 -5.09
C PHE A 289 -19.89 -10.21 -5.86
N ALA A 290 -20.62 -9.80 -6.91
CA ALA A 290 -21.44 -10.70 -7.71
C ALA A 290 -20.61 -11.79 -8.42
N LEU A 291 -21.15 -13.01 -8.46
CA LEU A 291 -20.57 -14.16 -9.16
C LEU A 291 -21.49 -14.62 -10.31
N PRO A 292 -20.95 -14.94 -11.49
CA PRO A 292 -19.54 -14.84 -11.87
C PRO A 292 -19.07 -13.37 -12.00
N VAL A 293 -17.78 -13.14 -11.70
CA VAL A 293 -17.18 -11.81 -11.85
C VAL A 293 -17.20 -11.40 -13.32
N LYS A 294 -17.74 -10.21 -13.61
CA LYS A 294 -17.86 -9.68 -14.97
C LYS A 294 -16.46 -9.42 -15.56
N ASP A 295 -16.15 -10.06 -16.70
CA ASP A 295 -14.89 -9.85 -17.43
C ASP A 295 -14.99 -8.71 -18.47
N SER A 296 -15.60 -7.60 -18.06
CA SER A 296 -15.60 -6.36 -18.83
C SER A 296 -15.67 -5.18 -17.88
N LEU A 297 -15.13 -4.05 -18.32
CA LEU A 297 -15.04 -2.86 -17.51
C LEU A 297 -15.20 -1.63 -18.41
N ASN A 298 -16.05 -0.70 -18.00
CA ASN A 298 -16.19 0.61 -18.64
C ASN A 298 -16.55 1.64 -17.57
N ILE A 299 -16.27 2.92 -17.85
CA ILE A 299 -16.51 4.01 -16.90
C ILE A 299 -18.00 4.17 -16.55
N TYR A 300 -18.90 3.77 -17.44
CA TYR A 300 -20.35 3.93 -17.26
C TYR A 300 -20.95 2.94 -16.27
N ASP A 301 -20.22 1.89 -15.87
CA ASP A 301 -20.59 1.07 -14.72
C ASP A 301 -20.71 1.95 -13.44
N SER A 302 -20.02 3.10 -13.37
CA SER A 302 -20.17 4.07 -12.27
C SER A 302 -21.58 4.67 -12.16
N PHE A 303 -22.34 4.77 -13.26
CA PHE A 303 -23.70 5.32 -13.25
C PHE A 303 -24.67 4.35 -12.57
N LYS A 304 -24.47 3.04 -12.78
CA LYS A 304 -25.20 1.99 -12.08
C LYS A 304 -24.89 2.01 -10.58
N LEU A 305 -23.62 2.14 -10.21
CA LEU A 305 -23.22 2.28 -8.80
C LEU A 305 -23.86 3.50 -8.13
N ASN A 306 -23.87 4.66 -8.80
CA ASN A 306 -24.52 5.85 -8.28
C ASN A 306 -26.04 5.66 -8.16
N LYS A 307 -26.67 5.00 -9.14
CA LYS A 307 -28.09 4.65 -9.06
C LYS A 307 -28.40 3.77 -7.85
N ASP A 308 -27.56 2.78 -7.57
CA ASP A 308 -27.75 1.87 -6.44
C ASP A 308 -27.55 2.58 -5.09
N LEU A 309 -26.63 3.53 -5.02
CA LEU A 309 -26.42 4.37 -3.84
C LEU A 309 -27.68 5.13 -3.41
N PHE A 310 -28.49 5.58 -4.36
CA PHE A 310 -29.68 6.39 -4.10
C PHE A 310 -31.00 5.61 -4.24
N ALA A 311 -30.95 4.29 -4.44
CA ALA A 311 -32.13 3.48 -4.76
C ALA A 311 -33.24 3.51 -3.69
N TYR A 312 -32.90 3.80 -2.43
CA TYR A 312 -33.86 3.88 -1.32
C TYR A 312 -34.17 5.32 -0.88
N TYR A 313 -33.60 6.33 -1.54
CA TYR A 313 -33.93 7.73 -1.24
C TYR A 313 -35.35 8.07 -1.71
N PRO A 314 -36.00 9.10 -1.13
CA PRO A 314 -37.36 9.53 -1.54
C PRO A 314 -37.49 9.84 -3.05
N HIS A 315 -36.38 10.25 -3.69
CA HIS A 315 -36.28 10.56 -5.11
C HIS A 315 -35.18 9.71 -5.79
N PRO A 316 -35.38 8.39 -5.93
CA PRO A 316 -34.34 7.48 -6.40
C PRO A 316 -33.96 7.71 -7.88
N GLU A 317 -34.84 8.35 -8.65
CA GLU A 317 -34.59 8.76 -10.04
C GLU A 317 -33.44 9.77 -10.19
N PHE A 318 -33.05 10.44 -9.11
CA PHE A 318 -31.86 11.28 -9.12
C PHE A 318 -30.57 10.45 -9.29
N GLY A 319 -30.56 9.22 -8.76
CA GLY A 319 -29.41 8.33 -8.82
C GLY A 319 -29.06 7.89 -10.24
N GLY A 320 -27.78 7.96 -10.58
CA GLY A 320 -27.26 7.52 -11.87
C GLY A 320 -27.50 8.48 -13.02
N ASN A 321 -27.99 9.69 -12.76
CA ASN A 321 -28.10 10.76 -13.76
C ASN A 321 -26.96 11.77 -13.61
N PRO A 322 -26.38 12.28 -14.72
CA PRO A 322 -25.36 13.31 -14.64
C PRO A 322 -25.97 14.65 -14.22
N ARG A 323 -25.17 15.49 -13.54
CA ARG A 323 -25.60 16.85 -13.16
C ARG A 323 -25.85 17.73 -14.38
N GLN A 324 -26.75 18.70 -14.20
CA GLN A 324 -27.21 19.62 -15.26
C GLN A 324 -26.77 21.07 -15.02
N ASN A 325 -25.83 21.26 -14.09
CA ASN A 325 -25.31 22.56 -13.69
C ASN A 325 -23.85 22.42 -13.22
N ASN A 326 -23.12 23.52 -13.24
CA ASN A 326 -21.78 23.58 -12.65
C ASN A 326 -21.88 23.64 -11.13
N VAL A 327 -20.95 22.96 -10.47
CA VAL A 327 -20.91 22.80 -9.02
C VAL A 327 -19.55 23.21 -8.47
N VAL A 328 -19.55 23.77 -7.26
CA VAL A 328 -18.34 24.02 -6.49
C VAL A 328 -18.21 22.92 -5.45
N ILE A 329 -17.11 22.19 -5.48
CA ILE A 329 -16.86 21.09 -4.54
C ILE A 329 -16.32 21.70 -3.25
N SER A 330 -17.04 21.50 -2.15
CA SER A 330 -16.65 22.02 -0.85
C SER A 330 -15.27 21.48 -0.43
N GLY A 331 -14.34 22.39 -0.13
CA GLY A 331 -12.97 22.05 0.28
C GLY A 331 -12.01 21.70 -0.87
N ALA A 332 -12.50 21.56 -2.11
CA ALA A 332 -11.64 21.32 -3.25
C ALA A 332 -10.92 22.60 -3.69
N LYS A 333 -9.67 22.44 -4.15
CA LYS A 333 -8.84 23.54 -4.71
C LYS A 333 -8.91 23.59 -6.24
N PHE A 334 -9.90 22.95 -6.84
CA PHE A 334 -10.10 22.87 -8.28
C PHE A 334 -11.58 23.07 -8.63
N GLU A 335 -11.84 23.49 -9.86
CA GLU A 335 -13.19 23.57 -10.42
C GLU A 335 -13.56 22.23 -11.08
N ALA A 336 -14.78 21.76 -10.82
CA ALA A 336 -15.31 20.61 -11.52
C ALA A 336 -15.42 20.90 -13.03
N VAL A 337 -15.35 19.85 -13.85
CA VAL A 337 -15.53 19.94 -15.32
C VAL A 337 -16.86 20.64 -15.68
N ASP A 338 -16.97 21.34 -16.80
CA ASP A 338 -18.27 21.90 -17.19
C ASP A 338 -19.30 20.77 -17.41
N TYR A 339 -20.55 20.97 -16.98
CA TYR A 339 -21.56 19.91 -17.09
C TYR A 339 -21.82 19.45 -18.54
N HIS A 340 -21.60 20.32 -19.54
CA HIS A 340 -21.69 19.94 -20.96
C HIS A 340 -20.58 18.98 -21.39
N ASP A 341 -19.42 19.05 -20.73
CA ASP A 341 -18.23 18.29 -21.11
C ASP A 341 -18.13 16.94 -20.37
N ILE A 342 -19.01 16.66 -19.40
CA ILE A 342 -18.98 15.42 -18.58
C ILE A 342 -18.83 14.17 -19.45
N PHE A 343 -19.68 13.99 -20.45
CA PHE A 343 -19.63 12.78 -21.29
C PHE A 343 -18.38 12.73 -22.18
N SER A 344 -17.89 13.88 -22.63
CA SER A 344 -16.67 13.96 -23.44
C SER A 344 -15.44 13.58 -22.62
N GLU A 345 -15.37 14.02 -21.36
CA GLU A 345 -14.28 13.70 -20.44
C GLU A 345 -14.36 12.25 -19.96
N LEU A 346 -15.56 11.75 -19.64
CA LEU A 346 -15.75 10.34 -19.31
C LEU A 346 -15.38 9.42 -20.47
N ALA A 347 -15.67 9.78 -21.72
CA ALA A 347 -15.28 9.00 -22.88
C ALA A 347 -13.74 8.87 -23.00
N LYS A 348 -12.99 9.94 -22.68
CA LYS A 348 -11.52 9.88 -22.63
C LYS A 348 -11.03 8.91 -21.56
N VAL A 349 -11.61 8.99 -20.35
CA VAL A 349 -11.28 8.08 -19.24
C VAL A 349 -11.64 6.63 -19.58
N ASP A 350 -12.77 6.41 -20.26
CA ASP A 350 -13.25 5.09 -20.64
C ASP A 350 -12.30 4.35 -21.58
N VAL A 351 -11.70 5.07 -22.54
CA VAL A 351 -10.68 4.52 -23.44
C VAL A 351 -9.52 3.96 -22.63
N ASP A 352 -9.02 4.72 -21.66
CA ASP A 352 -7.91 4.28 -20.81
C ASP A 352 -8.33 3.12 -19.89
N VAL A 353 -9.52 3.18 -19.28
CA VAL A 353 -10.06 2.12 -18.41
C VAL A 353 -10.14 0.79 -19.15
N ARG A 354 -10.71 0.78 -20.36
CA ARG A 354 -10.81 -0.44 -21.18
C ARG A 354 -9.43 -0.94 -21.57
N LYS A 355 -8.56 -0.06 -22.05
CA LYS A 355 -7.19 -0.41 -22.46
C LYS A 355 -6.41 -1.07 -21.32
N PHE A 356 -6.34 -0.43 -20.16
CA PHE A 356 -5.60 -0.98 -19.01
C PHE A 356 -6.22 -2.28 -18.49
N PHE A 357 -7.53 -2.44 -18.59
CA PHE A 357 -8.21 -3.68 -18.21
C PHE A 357 -7.93 -4.84 -19.17
N GLU A 358 -7.78 -4.56 -20.46
CA GLU A 358 -7.36 -5.56 -21.46
C GLU A 358 -5.88 -5.93 -21.30
N GLU A 359 -5.04 -4.95 -21.01
CA GLU A 359 -3.59 -5.13 -20.84
C GLU A 359 -3.17 -5.63 -19.44
N LYS A 360 -4.12 -5.78 -18.51
CA LYS A 360 -3.85 -6.07 -17.07
C LYS A 360 -2.95 -7.29 -16.82
N SER A 361 -2.94 -8.27 -17.72
CA SER A 361 -2.10 -9.47 -17.60
C SER A 361 -0.67 -9.29 -18.12
N TYR A 362 -0.38 -8.20 -18.83
CA TYR A 362 0.90 -7.91 -19.49
C TYR A 362 1.65 -6.73 -18.88
N ILE A 363 1.02 -5.99 -17.97
CA ILE A 363 1.62 -4.88 -17.24
C ILE A 363 1.91 -5.28 -15.79
N LYS A 364 2.77 -4.49 -15.13
CA LYS A 364 2.99 -4.65 -13.69
C LYS A 364 1.70 -4.37 -12.93
N VAL A 365 1.48 -5.11 -11.85
CA VAL A 365 0.28 -4.96 -11.01
C VAL A 365 0.26 -3.57 -10.38
N SER A 366 1.41 -3.04 -9.97
CA SER A 366 1.54 -1.68 -9.46
C SER A 366 1.11 -0.63 -10.49
N ASP A 367 1.46 -0.80 -11.78
CA ASP A 367 1.08 0.11 -12.86
C ASP A 367 -0.44 0.10 -13.12
N TYR A 368 -1.05 -1.08 -13.10
CA TYR A 368 -2.52 -1.20 -13.19
C TYR A 368 -3.21 -0.50 -12.02
N ILE A 369 -2.72 -0.71 -10.79
CA ILE A 369 -3.28 -0.06 -9.60
C ILE A 369 -3.10 1.46 -9.65
N LYS A 370 -1.94 1.96 -10.10
CA LYS A 370 -1.73 3.41 -10.31
C LYS A 370 -2.71 3.98 -11.32
N HIS A 371 -3.01 3.24 -12.40
CA HIS A 371 -4.07 3.63 -13.34
C HIS A 371 -5.44 3.71 -12.64
N VAL A 372 -5.83 2.68 -11.90
CA VAL A 372 -7.09 2.66 -11.14
C VAL A 372 -7.21 3.86 -10.19
N ILE A 373 -6.12 4.22 -9.50
CA ILE A 373 -6.06 5.39 -8.59
C ILE A 373 -6.23 6.71 -9.35
N ARG A 374 -5.60 6.85 -10.53
CA ARG A 374 -5.79 8.02 -11.40
C ARG A 374 -7.22 8.13 -11.90
N VAL A 375 -7.85 7.01 -12.27
CA VAL A 375 -9.27 6.98 -12.68
C VAL A 375 -10.17 7.41 -11.53
N HIS A 376 -9.94 6.90 -10.32
CA HIS A 376 -10.65 7.32 -9.11
C HIS A 376 -10.58 8.84 -8.90
N HIS A 377 -9.37 9.42 -8.94
CA HIS A 377 -9.18 10.87 -8.86
C HIS A 377 -9.83 11.63 -10.03
N ARG A 378 -9.74 11.10 -11.25
CA ARG A 378 -10.33 11.75 -12.41
C ARG A 378 -11.85 11.81 -12.33
N ILE A 379 -12.52 10.79 -11.78
CA ILE A 379 -13.96 10.83 -11.52
C ILE A 379 -14.29 11.92 -10.50
N THR A 380 -13.51 12.10 -9.44
CA THR A 380 -13.75 13.17 -8.46
C THR A 380 -13.59 14.57 -9.06
N VAL A 381 -12.72 14.71 -10.06
CA VAL A 381 -12.50 15.96 -10.81
C VAL A 381 -13.60 16.23 -11.83
N ILE A 382 -14.02 15.21 -12.60
CA ILE A 382 -15.16 15.33 -13.54
C ILE A 382 -16.44 15.64 -12.76
N HIS A 383 -16.58 15.00 -11.59
CA HIS A 383 -17.71 15.15 -10.69
C HIS A 383 -19.05 14.97 -11.42
N PRO A 384 -19.28 13.80 -12.07
CA PRO A 384 -20.35 13.64 -13.05
C PRO A 384 -21.75 13.69 -12.45
N PHE A 385 -21.92 13.28 -11.19
CA PHE A 385 -23.23 13.20 -10.54
C PHE A 385 -23.51 14.47 -9.72
N PRO A 386 -24.78 14.80 -9.43
CA PRO A 386 -25.07 15.91 -8.55
C PRO A 386 -24.76 15.58 -7.07
N GLU A 387 -24.82 14.30 -6.66
CA GLU A 387 -24.39 13.85 -5.32
C GLU A 387 -23.69 12.47 -5.36
N GLY A 388 -22.94 12.19 -4.28
CA GLY A 388 -22.33 10.86 -4.07
C GLY A 388 -21.09 10.55 -4.91
N ASN A 389 -20.43 11.55 -5.50
CA ASN A 389 -19.27 11.36 -6.37
C ASN A 389 -18.10 10.66 -5.68
N GLY A 390 -17.77 11.04 -4.43
CA GLY A 390 -16.68 10.41 -3.68
C GLY A 390 -16.94 8.93 -3.38
N ARG A 391 -18.18 8.60 -2.98
CA ARG A 391 -18.62 7.22 -2.71
C ARG A 391 -18.63 6.39 -3.99
N THR A 392 -19.15 6.97 -5.06
CA THR A 392 -19.21 6.31 -6.38
C THR A 392 -17.82 6.07 -6.95
N SER A 393 -16.89 7.01 -6.82
CA SER A 393 -15.52 6.83 -7.33
C SER A 393 -14.75 5.76 -6.56
N ARG A 394 -14.91 5.69 -5.24
CA ARG A 394 -14.30 4.64 -4.41
C ARG A 394 -14.93 3.27 -4.66
N ALA A 395 -16.24 3.20 -4.85
CA ALA A 395 -16.90 1.96 -5.26
C ALA A 395 -16.45 1.52 -6.66
N PHE A 396 -16.33 2.44 -7.62
CA PHE A 396 -15.83 2.13 -8.95
C PHE A 396 -14.36 1.68 -8.92
N MET A 397 -13.51 2.30 -8.09
CA MET A 397 -12.15 1.80 -7.82
C MET A 397 -12.17 0.32 -7.40
N ASN A 398 -13.07 -0.07 -6.50
CA ASN A 398 -13.23 -1.47 -6.09
C ASN A 398 -13.77 -2.38 -7.20
N VAL A 399 -14.68 -1.90 -8.07
CA VAL A 399 -15.09 -2.63 -9.27
C VAL A 399 -13.89 -2.94 -10.16
N GLN A 400 -13.02 -1.95 -10.43
CA GLN A 400 -11.83 -2.14 -11.26
C GLN A 400 -10.87 -3.16 -10.65
N LEU A 401 -10.67 -3.13 -9.34
CA LEU A 401 -9.81 -4.07 -8.61
C LEU A 401 -10.38 -5.49 -8.65
N VAL A 402 -11.63 -5.69 -8.21
CA VAL A 402 -12.24 -7.03 -8.12
C VAL A 402 -12.35 -7.69 -9.48
N ARG A 403 -12.76 -6.95 -10.52
CA ARG A 403 -12.84 -7.50 -11.89
C ARG A 403 -11.48 -7.83 -12.50
N SER A 404 -10.41 -7.22 -11.99
CA SER A 404 -9.03 -7.60 -12.35
C SER A 404 -8.45 -8.74 -11.50
N GLY A 405 -9.24 -9.29 -10.58
CA GLY A 405 -8.80 -10.32 -9.63
C GLY A 405 -7.90 -9.78 -8.52
N LEU A 406 -7.99 -8.49 -8.19
CA LEU A 406 -7.25 -7.84 -7.12
C LEU A 406 -8.16 -7.55 -5.93
N THR A 407 -7.57 -7.53 -4.74
CA THR A 407 -8.29 -7.32 -3.48
C THR A 407 -8.95 -5.93 -3.46
N PRO A 408 -10.24 -5.81 -3.12
CA PRO A 408 -10.87 -4.51 -2.91
C PRO A 408 -10.34 -3.82 -1.66
N ILE A 409 -10.52 -2.51 -1.59
CA ILE A 409 -10.01 -1.65 -0.53
C ILE A 409 -11.13 -0.87 0.16
N TYR A 410 -10.92 -0.58 1.44
CA TYR A 410 -11.71 0.38 2.21
C TYR A 410 -10.75 1.30 2.96
N ILE A 411 -11.01 2.60 2.98
CA ILE A 411 -10.19 3.56 3.71
C ILE A 411 -10.77 3.72 5.11
N LYS A 412 -9.97 3.51 6.15
CA LYS A 412 -10.45 3.66 7.53
C LYS A 412 -10.65 5.13 7.92
N VAL A 413 -11.52 5.39 8.88
CA VAL A 413 -11.77 6.76 9.39
C VAL A 413 -10.47 7.43 9.85
N GLU A 414 -9.56 6.68 10.48
CA GLU A 414 -8.26 7.21 10.93
C GLU A 414 -7.31 7.56 9.78
N GLU A 415 -7.53 6.99 8.60
CA GLU A 415 -6.73 7.21 7.38
C GLU A 415 -7.26 8.40 6.56
N LYS A 416 -8.49 8.86 6.80
CA LYS A 416 -9.16 9.95 6.06
C LYS A 416 -8.28 11.18 5.89
N LYS A 417 -7.62 11.64 6.96
CA LYS A 417 -6.78 12.85 6.91
C LYS A 417 -5.65 12.73 5.90
N ASN A 418 -4.97 11.58 5.86
CA ASN A 418 -3.85 11.36 4.94
C ASN A 418 -4.35 11.19 3.50
N TYR A 419 -5.46 10.47 3.33
CA TYR A 419 -6.07 10.26 2.02
C TYR A 419 -6.55 11.58 1.39
N ILE A 420 -7.25 12.43 2.14
CA ILE A 420 -7.70 13.75 1.64
C ILE A 420 -6.51 14.64 1.30
N ALA A 421 -5.49 14.70 2.17
CA ALA A 421 -4.28 15.48 1.88
C ALA A 421 -3.56 15.01 0.59
N ALA A 422 -3.52 13.70 0.34
CA ALA A 422 -2.94 13.14 -0.88
C ALA A 422 -3.79 13.46 -2.14
N LEU A 423 -5.13 13.45 -2.02
CA LEU A 423 -6.01 13.90 -3.10
C LEU A 423 -5.82 15.39 -3.42
N GLU A 424 -5.78 16.25 -2.41
CA GLU A 424 -5.58 17.69 -2.59
C GLU A 424 -4.25 17.99 -3.31
N LYS A 425 -3.20 17.21 -3.03
CA LYS A 425 -1.92 17.34 -3.72
C LYS A 425 -2.03 16.93 -5.19
N ALA A 426 -2.70 15.81 -5.47
CA ALA A 426 -2.97 15.36 -6.84
C ALA A 426 -3.85 16.38 -7.62
N ASP A 427 -4.77 17.06 -6.95
CA ASP A 427 -5.60 18.11 -7.54
C ASP A 427 -4.76 19.28 -8.06
N VAL A 428 -3.92 19.83 -7.18
CA VAL A 428 -3.18 21.09 -7.38
C VAL A 428 -1.91 20.88 -8.22
N GLU A 429 -1.13 19.85 -7.90
CA GLU A 429 0.23 19.68 -8.43
C GLU A 429 0.29 18.62 -9.54
N LYS A 430 -0.78 17.85 -9.77
CA LYS A 430 -0.77 16.64 -10.61
C LYS A 430 0.29 15.61 -10.17
N ASN A 431 0.72 15.69 -8.93
CA ASN A 431 1.62 14.74 -8.29
C ASN A 431 0.80 13.70 -7.51
N TYR A 432 0.86 12.44 -7.95
CA TYR A 432 0.09 11.34 -7.39
C TYR A 432 0.87 10.49 -6.38
N ALA A 433 2.14 10.81 -6.13
CA ALA A 433 3.05 9.91 -5.40
C ALA A 433 2.54 9.58 -3.99
N ASP A 434 2.05 10.59 -3.28
CA ASP A 434 1.47 10.42 -1.94
C ASP A 434 0.14 9.64 -1.97
N LEU A 435 -0.64 9.79 -3.05
CA LEU A 435 -1.90 9.08 -3.23
C LEU A 435 -1.64 7.61 -3.55
N TYR A 436 -0.65 7.31 -4.40
CA TYR A 436 -0.21 5.95 -4.67
C TYR A 436 0.32 5.27 -3.42
N GLU A 437 1.21 5.92 -2.65
CA GLU A 437 1.68 5.40 -1.37
C GLU A 437 0.52 5.11 -0.41
N CYS A 438 -0.42 6.06 -0.28
CA CYS A 438 -1.57 5.92 0.60
C CYS A 438 -2.42 4.69 0.21
N ILE A 439 -2.75 4.55 -1.07
CA ILE A 439 -3.62 3.47 -1.54
C ILE A 439 -2.90 2.11 -1.54
N PHE A 440 -1.61 2.03 -1.85
CA PHE A 440 -0.87 0.77 -1.70
C PHE A 440 -0.85 0.28 -0.25
N ARG A 441 -0.68 1.17 0.72
CA ARG A 441 -0.77 0.83 2.15
C ARG A 441 -2.16 0.31 2.52
N VAL A 442 -3.20 1.03 2.09
CA VAL A 442 -4.60 0.64 2.32
C VAL A 442 -4.88 -0.72 1.69
N MET A 443 -4.40 -0.98 0.47
CA MET A 443 -4.58 -2.25 -0.23
C MET A 443 -3.92 -3.41 0.52
N LEU A 444 -2.67 -3.27 0.95
CA LEU A 444 -1.98 -4.31 1.72
C LEU A 444 -2.73 -4.60 3.03
N ARG A 445 -3.20 -3.56 3.73
CA ARG A 445 -4.00 -3.73 4.95
C ARG A 445 -5.33 -4.45 4.66
N SER A 446 -6.11 -3.96 3.70
CA SER A 446 -7.39 -4.57 3.32
C SER A 446 -7.20 -6.02 2.86
N HIS A 447 -6.14 -6.31 2.12
CA HIS A 447 -5.81 -7.67 1.70
C HIS A 447 -5.54 -8.59 2.91
N VAL A 448 -4.75 -8.12 3.88
CA VAL A 448 -4.50 -8.89 5.12
C VAL A 448 -5.80 -9.13 5.89
N GLU A 449 -6.69 -8.15 5.96
CA GLU A 449 -7.96 -8.23 6.70
C GLU A 449 -9.01 -9.12 6.00
N LEU A 450 -9.06 -9.10 4.67
CA LEU A 450 -10.03 -9.87 3.86
C LEU A 450 -9.56 -11.31 3.56
N SER A 451 -8.27 -11.58 3.73
CA SER A 451 -7.67 -12.90 3.45
C SER A 451 -7.39 -13.70 4.73
N ILE A 452 -7.99 -13.32 5.86
CA ILE A 452 -7.90 -14.08 7.12
C ILE A 452 -8.76 -15.34 6.99
N ASN A 453 -8.14 -16.40 6.44
CA ASN A 453 -8.65 -17.74 6.11
C ASN A 453 -9.57 -17.83 4.87
N PRO A 454 -9.17 -18.57 3.82
CA PRO A 454 -10.12 -19.32 3.00
C PRO A 454 -10.66 -20.56 3.72
#